data_AF-A0A925R4Z4-F1
#
_entry.id   AF-A0A925R4Z4-F1
#
_cell.length_a   1.000
_cell.length_b   1.000
_cell.length_c   1.000
_cell.angle_alpha   90.00
_cell.angle_beta   90.00
_cell.angle_gamma   90.00
#
_symmetry.space_group_name_H-M   'P 1'
#
loop_
_entity.id
_entity.type
_entity.pdbx_description
1 polymer ?
#
loop_
_entity_poly.entity_id
_entity_poly.type
_entity_poly.pdbx_seq_one_letter_code
_entity_poly.pdbx_strand_id
1 'polypeptide(L)'
;MPSTAGIASSAKTLAPAAVGVSDAQADPIAADWWQGFGDATLSGLVNRALDGSPSLKAAQARLARSQAAVDTLHAAQGVQVNGSFDSTRQRFTANGMIPPPLAGTMRDTATL
;
A
#
# COMPACT_ATOMS: atom_id res chain seq x y z
N MET A 1 -44.81 27.09 -6.71
CA MET A 1 -43.48 26.56 -7.09
C MET A 1 -43.70 25.31 -7.94
N PRO A 2 -43.19 25.19 -9.18
CA PRO A 2 -43.37 23.98 -9.97
C PRO A 2 -42.50 22.84 -9.42
N SER A 3 -43.12 21.66 -9.35
CA SER A 3 -42.61 20.42 -8.75
C SER A 3 -41.53 19.77 -9.64
N THR A 4 -40.41 19.38 -9.05
CA THR A 4 -39.28 18.67 -9.70
C THR A 4 -39.53 17.16 -9.88
N ALA A 5 -40.79 16.72 -9.94
CA ALA A 5 -41.17 15.31 -9.99
C ALA A 5 -41.13 14.73 -11.42
N GLY A 6 -39.96 14.74 -12.06
CA GLY A 6 -39.85 14.38 -13.49
C GLY A 6 -38.75 13.38 -13.88
N ILE A 7 -37.86 12.96 -12.98
CA ILE A 7 -36.69 12.15 -13.38
C ILE A 7 -36.46 10.97 -12.42
N ALA A 8 -37.51 10.17 -12.19
CA ALA A 8 -37.31 8.84 -11.61
C ALA A 8 -36.92 7.87 -12.75
N SER A 9 -35.67 7.40 -12.75
CA SER A 9 -35.23 6.36 -13.69
C SER A 9 -36.00 5.07 -13.42
N SER A 10 -36.91 4.69 -14.32
CA SER A 10 -37.66 3.43 -14.26
C SER A 10 -36.94 2.28 -14.98
N ALA A 11 -35.62 2.21 -14.86
CA ALA A 11 -34.83 1.15 -15.48
C ALA A 11 -35.16 -0.19 -14.81
N LYS A 12 -35.96 -1.02 -15.48
CA LYS A 12 -36.21 -2.41 -15.09
C LYS A 12 -34.97 -3.23 -15.43
N THR A 13 -34.29 -3.76 -14.42
CA THR A 13 -33.19 -4.69 -14.61
C THR A 13 -33.69 -5.95 -15.29
N LEU A 14 -33.04 -6.33 -16.38
CA LEU A 14 -33.36 -7.55 -17.11
C LEU A 14 -32.66 -8.72 -16.42
N ALA A 15 -33.38 -9.82 -16.18
CA ALA A 15 -32.79 -11.00 -15.58
C ALA A 15 -31.71 -11.59 -16.51
N PRO A 16 -30.56 -12.07 -16.00
CA PRO A 16 -29.50 -12.67 -16.83
C PRO A 16 -30.02 -13.82 -17.71
N ALA A 17 -30.95 -14.62 -17.18
CA ALA A 17 -31.60 -15.69 -17.92
C ALA A 17 -32.39 -15.20 -19.15
N ALA A 18 -32.94 -13.98 -19.10
CA ALA A 18 -33.67 -13.38 -20.22
C ALA A 18 -32.75 -12.94 -21.37
N VAL A 19 -31.43 -12.89 -21.16
CA VAL A 19 -30.41 -12.66 -22.19
C VAL A 19 -29.57 -13.91 -22.47
N GLY A 20 -30.04 -15.10 -22.05
CA GLY A 20 -29.35 -16.36 -22.28
C GLY A 20 -28.10 -16.57 -21.41
N VAL A 21 -27.88 -15.71 -20.42
CA VAL A 21 -26.80 -15.87 -19.44
C VAL A 21 -27.34 -16.73 -18.29
N SER A 22 -26.81 -17.95 -18.19
CA SER A 22 -27.10 -18.87 -17.09
C SER A 22 -26.06 -18.69 -15.98
N ASP A 23 -26.44 -18.97 -14.73
CA ASP A 23 -25.51 -18.99 -13.56
C ASP A 23 -24.50 -20.16 -13.61
N ALA A 24 -24.25 -20.71 -14.80
CA ALA A 24 -23.21 -21.70 -14.98
C ALA A 24 -21.86 -21.06 -14.68
N GLN A 25 -21.06 -21.73 -13.86
CA GLN A 25 -19.69 -21.34 -13.59
C GLN A 25 -18.94 -21.28 -14.92
N ALA A 26 -18.58 -20.08 -15.37
CA ALA A 26 -17.87 -19.90 -16.63
C ALA A 26 -16.48 -20.55 -16.52
N ASP A 27 -16.06 -21.23 -17.58
CA ASP A 27 -14.70 -21.74 -17.65
C ASP A 27 -13.71 -20.57 -17.56
N PRO A 28 -12.61 -20.71 -16.80
CA PRO A 28 -11.62 -19.66 -16.68
C PRO A 28 -11.01 -19.37 -18.05
N ILE A 29 -11.00 -18.10 -18.42
CA ILE A 29 -10.33 -17.62 -19.62
C ILE A 29 -8.81 -17.81 -19.45
N ALA A 30 -8.14 -18.32 -20.49
CA ALA A 30 -6.69 -18.46 -20.49
C ALA A 30 -6.02 -17.10 -20.22
N ALA A 31 -4.92 -17.10 -19.44
CA ALA A 31 -4.16 -15.89 -19.16
C ALA A 31 -3.71 -15.19 -20.47
N ASP A 32 -3.32 -15.99 -21.47
CA ASP A 32 -2.88 -15.53 -22.78
C ASP A 32 -3.97 -15.65 -23.85
N TRP A 33 -5.22 -15.33 -23.49
CA TRP A 33 -6.39 -15.46 -24.37
C TRP A 33 -6.21 -14.86 -25.77
N TRP A 34 -5.37 -13.84 -25.93
CA TRP A 34 -5.08 -13.22 -27.23
C TRP A 34 -4.36 -14.17 -28.21
N GLN A 35 -3.71 -15.23 -27.73
CA GLN A 35 -3.12 -16.26 -28.58
C GLN A 35 -4.18 -17.02 -29.39
N GLY A 36 -5.43 -17.06 -28.91
CA GLY A 36 -6.56 -17.66 -29.63
C GLY A 36 -6.88 -16.99 -30.97
N PHE A 37 -6.41 -15.75 -31.21
CA PHE A 37 -6.56 -15.09 -32.52
C PHE A 37 -5.56 -15.57 -33.58
N GLY A 38 -4.48 -16.26 -33.19
CA GLY A 38 -3.45 -16.71 -34.13
C GLY A 38 -2.63 -15.60 -34.79
N ASP A 39 -2.69 -14.36 -34.27
CA ASP A 39 -1.93 -13.22 -34.78
C ASP A 39 -0.62 -13.03 -34.00
N ALA A 40 0.51 -13.28 -34.67
CA ALA A 40 1.85 -13.10 -34.12
C ALA A 40 2.19 -11.62 -33.85
N THR A 41 1.65 -10.70 -34.64
CA THR A 41 1.84 -9.26 -34.47
C THR A 41 1.15 -8.78 -33.21
N LEU A 42 -0.11 -9.18 -33.02
CA LEU A 42 -0.88 -8.90 -31.80
C LEU A 42 -0.16 -9.47 -30.57
N SER A 43 0.24 -10.73 -30.63
CA SER A 43 0.97 -11.38 -29.53
C SER A 43 2.25 -10.62 -29.17
N GLY A 44 3.01 -10.18 -30.18
CA GLY A 44 4.21 -9.36 -29.98
C GLY A 44 3.93 -7.97 -29.39
N LEU A 45 2.78 -7.37 -29.70
CA LEU A 45 2.36 -6.09 -29.09
C LEU A 45 1.96 -6.27 -27.63
N VAL A 46 1.15 -7.30 -27.33
CA VAL A 46 0.72 -7.60 -25.95
C VAL A 46 1.92 -7.92 -25.07
N ASN A 47 2.84 -8.77 -25.54
CA ASN A 47 4.04 -9.12 -24.77
C ASN A 47 4.91 -7.90 -24.45
N ARG A 48 5.11 -6.99 -25.41
CA ARG A 48 5.85 -5.74 -25.17
C ARG A 48 5.14 -4.82 -24.20
N ALA A 49 3.82 -4.75 -24.26
CA ALA A 49 3.02 -3.97 -23.31
C ALA A 49 3.12 -4.56 -21.89
N LEU A 50 3.09 -5.89 -21.74
CA LEU A 50 3.22 -6.54 -20.44
C LEU A 50 4.61 -6.34 -19.83
N ASP A 51 5.67 -6.50 -20.62
CA ASP A 51 7.06 -6.38 -20.15
C ASP A 51 7.45 -4.93 -19.83
N GLY A 52 7.03 -4.00 -20.69
CA GLY A 52 7.47 -2.61 -20.66
C GLY A 52 6.55 -1.64 -19.91
N SER A 53 5.34 -2.03 -19.51
CA SER A 53 4.34 -1.04 -19.06
C SER A 53 4.66 -0.43 -17.69
N PRO A 54 4.89 0.91 -17.63
CA PRO A 54 5.02 1.61 -16.36
C PRO A 54 3.74 1.56 -15.51
N SER A 55 2.57 1.41 -16.14
CA SER A 55 1.29 1.32 -15.42
C SER A 55 1.18 0.01 -14.62
N LEU A 56 1.70 -1.10 -15.14
CA LEU A 56 1.77 -2.37 -14.42
C LEU A 56 2.73 -2.29 -13.23
N LYS A 57 3.89 -1.67 -13.41
CA LYS A 57 4.83 -1.42 -12.30
C LYS A 57 4.19 -0.57 -11.20
N ALA A 58 3.45 0.47 -11.57
CA ALA A 58 2.71 1.29 -10.62
C ALA A 58 1.59 0.50 -9.91
N ALA A 59 0.87 -0.36 -10.62
CA ALA A 59 -0.12 -1.25 -10.03
C ALA A 59 0.51 -2.24 -9.03
N GLN A 60 1.64 -2.85 -9.39
CA GLN A 60 2.38 -3.74 -8.50
C GLN A 60 2.89 -3.02 -7.25
N ALA A 61 3.38 -1.78 -7.38
CA ALA A 61 3.78 -0.97 -6.24
C ALA A 61 2.60 -0.64 -5.31
N ARG A 62 1.40 -0.39 -5.87
CA ARG A 62 0.17 -0.19 -5.07
C ARG A 62 -0.21 -1.46 -4.30
N LEU A 63 -0.10 -2.62 -4.94
CA LEU A 63 -0.34 -3.90 -4.29
C LEU A 63 0.67 -4.15 -3.14
N ALA A 64 1.96 -3.94 -3.41
CA ALA A 64 3.01 -4.08 -2.39
C ALA A 64 2.78 -3.15 -1.19
N ARG A 65 2.35 -1.91 -1.43
CA ARG A 65 1.98 -0.97 -0.37
C ARG A 65 0.80 -1.48 0.46
N SER A 66 -0.22 -2.03 -0.19
CA SER A 66 -1.37 -2.61 0.51
C SER A 66 -0.95 -3.80 1.38
N GLN A 67 -0.09 -4.68 0.85
CA GLN A 67 0.43 -5.81 1.61
C GLN A 67 1.25 -5.36 2.82
N ALA A 68 2.15 -4.38 2.64
CA ALA A 68 2.93 -3.83 3.74
C ALA A 68 2.04 -3.21 4.84
N ALA A 69 0.91 -2.60 4.48
CA ALA A 69 -0.05 -2.08 5.46
C ALA A 69 -0.77 -3.19 6.24
N VAL A 70 -1.05 -4.33 5.61
CA VAL A 70 -1.57 -5.52 6.32
C VAL A 70 -0.49 -6.11 7.22
N ASP A 71 0.74 -6.21 6.73
CA ASP A 71 1.86 -6.77 7.47
C ASP A 71 2.20 -5.93 8.72
N THR A 72 2.11 -4.60 8.65
CA THR A 72 2.29 -3.74 9.84
C THR A 72 1.19 -3.93 10.87
N LEU A 73 -0.07 -4.11 10.44
CA LEU A 73 -1.18 -4.43 11.34
C LEU A 73 -1.01 -5.79 12.00
N HIS A 74 -0.51 -6.79 11.26
CA HIS A 74 -0.17 -8.10 11.81
C HIS A 74 1.01 -8.01 12.78
N ALA A 75 2.05 -7.27 12.44
CA ALA A 75 3.20 -7.06 13.31
C ALA A 75 2.79 -6.41 14.63
N ALA A 76 1.86 -5.44 14.59
CA ALA A 76 1.31 -4.79 15.79
C ALA A 76 0.56 -5.74 16.74
N GLN A 77 0.04 -6.88 16.23
CA GLN A 77 -0.60 -7.92 17.04
C GLN A 77 0.41 -8.92 17.64
N GLY A 78 1.66 -8.91 17.15
CA GLY A 78 2.73 -9.75 17.64
C GLY A 78 3.52 -9.14 18.80
N VAL A 79 4.53 -9.88 19.28
CA VAL A 79 5.45 -9.40 20.30
C VAL A 79 6.28 -8.24 19.74
N GLN A 80 6.23 -7.10 20.43
CA GLN A 80 7.07 -5.94 20.13
C GLN A 80 8.39 -6.07 20.88
N VAL A 81 9.51 -6.04 20.15
CA VAL A 81 10.85 -5.99 20.74
C VAL A 81 11.44 -4.62 20.44
N ASN A 82 11.72 -3.85 21.48
CA ASN A 82 12.36 -2.54 21.38
C ASN A 82 13.61 -2.53 22.27
N GLY A 83 14.68 -1.85 21.82
CA GLY A 83 15.90 -1.66 22.58
C GLY A 83 16.40 -0.23 22.43
N SER A 84 16.78 0.40 23.54
CA SER A 84 17.36 1.73 23.59
C SER A 84 18.82 1.66 24.04
N PHE A 85 19.60 2.68 23.68
CA PHE A 85 20.92 2.90 24.25
C PHE A 85 21.24 4.38 24.12
N ASP A 86 21.36 5.08 25.24
CA ASP A 86 21.67 6.50 25.27
C ASP A 86 22.95 6.72 26.09
N SER A 87 23.86 7.53 25.56
CA SER A 87 25.09 7.94 26.25
C SER A 87 25.27 9.45 26.13
N THR A 88 25.08 10.16 27.24
CA THR A 88 25.24 11.62 27.30
C THR A 88 26.50 12.00 28.04
N ARG A 89 27.36 12.81 27.40
CA ARG A 89 28.54 13.42 28.01
C ARG A 89 28.34 14.93 28.14
N GLN A 90 28.16 15.39 29.37
CA GLN A 90 28.10 16.83 29.67
C GLN A 90 29.41 17.31 30.29
N ARG A 91 30.04 18.33 29.69
CA ARG A 91 31.16 19.08 30.28
C ARG A 91 30.64 20.39 30.87
N PHE A 92 30.56 20.49 32.19
CA PHE A 92 30.27 21.77 32.85
C PHE A 92 31.53 22.65 32.80
N THR A 93 31.50 23.75 32.03
CA THR A 93 32.64 24.67 31.90
C THR A 93 32.89 25.40 33.23
N ALA A 94 34.15 25.45 33.67
CA ALA A 94 34.55 26.05 34.94
C ALA A 94 34.48 27.59 34.99
N ASN A 95 34.11 28.26 33.88
CA ASN A 95 34.07 29.72 33.75
C ASN A 95 32.63 30.28 33.62
N GLY A 96 31.65 29.61 34.24
CA GLY A 96 30.24 30.04 34.28
C GLY A 96 29.82 30.54 35.67
N MET A 97 28.82 31.43 35.69
CA MET A 97 28.23 32.11 36.85
C MET A 97 27.40 31.17 37.76
N ILE A 98 27.97 30.03 38.18
CA ILE A 98 27.34 29.02 39.05
C ILE A 98 28.33 28.69 40.19
N PRO A 99 27.98 28.89 41.47
CA PRO A 99 28.88 28.60 42.59
C PRO A 99 29.09 27.07 42.81
N PRO A 100 30.22 26.65 43.42
CA PRO A 100 30.52 25.25 43.74
C PRO A 100 29.42 24.56 44.57
N PRO A 101 29.16 23.23 44.42
CA PRO A 101 30.15 22.16 44.18
C PRO A 101 30.04 21.41 42.83
N LEU A 102 29.33 21.95 41.82
CA LEU A 102 29.04 21.24 40.57
C LEU A 102 29.88 21.67 39.35
N ALA A 103 30.71 22.71 39.50
CA ALA A 103 31.56 23.24 38.43
C ALA A 103 32.69 22.25 38.06
N GLY A 104 32.83 21.93 36.78
CA GLY A 104 33.94 21.13 36.24
C GLY A 104 33.73 19.61 36.16
N THR A 105 32.54 19.09 36.48
CA THR A 105 32.30 17.64 36.41
C THR A 105 31.97 17.18 34.98
N MET A 106 32.59 16.07 34.53
CA MET A 106 32.09 15.30 33.40
C MET A 106 31.01 14.36 33.94
N ARG A 107 29.78 14.51 33.48
CA ARG A 107 28.74 13.51 33.71
C ARG A 107 28.59 12.69 32.44
N ASP A 108 28.97 11.42 32.53
CA ASP A 108 28.63 10.37 31.58
C ASP A 108 27.43 9.62 32.18
N THR A 109 26.22 9.86 31.66
CA THR A 109 25.02 9.10 32.04
C THR A 109 24.66 8.18 30.88
N ALA A 110 24.62 6.88 31.15
CA ALA A 110 24.24 5.86 30.19
C ALA A 110 22.91 5.19 30.62
N THR A 111 21.96 5.09 29.69
CA THR A 111 20.68 4.40 29.87
C THR A 111 20.60 3.27 28.84
N LEU A 112 20.23 2.06 29.29
CA LEU A 112 19.97 0.89 28.45
C LEU A 112 18.46 0.72 28.29
#